data_AF-A0A8T4VVS1-F1
#
_entry.id   AF-A0A8T4VVS1-F1
#
_cell.length_a   1.000
_cell.length_b   1.000
_cell.length_c   1.000
_cell.angle_alpha   90.00
_cell.angle_beta   90.00
_cell.angle_gamma   90.00
#
_symmetry.space_group_name_H-M   'P 1'
#
loop_
_entity.id
_entity.type
_entity.pdbx_description
1 polymer ?
#
loop_
_entity_poly.entity_id
_entity_poly.type
_entity_poly.pdbx_seq_one_letter_code
_entity_poly.pdbx_strand_id
1 'polypeptide(L)'
;MVVQNELREAMEAGRHELVEFLATYQAVPKVDEDVEVSSLLGGRTNTEFKLAEPGDVETTDRQTRQEVLEALGVEDEEDLPPVQEEIKSHEAWGEKV
;
A
#
# COMPACT_ATOMS: atom_id res chain seq x y z
N MET A 1 1.71 4.99 -17.10
CA MET A 1 2.06 3.57 -17.33
C MET A 1 3.57 3.32 -17.18
N VAL A 2 4.27 4.10 -16.33
CA VAL A 2 5.69 3.91 -15.96
C VAL A 2 5.76 3.52 -14.48
N VAL A 3 5.00 4.24 -13.65
CA VAL A 3 4.78 3.98 -12.21
C VAL A 3 4.34 2.54 -11.91
N GLN A 4 3.42 1.95 -12.70
CA GLN A 4 2.98 0.56 -12.49
C GLN A 4 4.08 -0.48 -12.83
N ASN A 5 5.00 -0.16 -13.74
CA ASN A 5 6.10 -1.07 -14.06
C ASN A 5 7.17 -0.99 -12.97
N GLU A 6 7.53 0.23 -12.55
CA GLU A 6 8.44 0.47 -11.43
C GLU A 6 7.93 -0.17 -10.13
N LEU A 7 6.61 -0.14 -9.86
CA LEU A 7 5.99 -0.81 -8.73
C LEU A 7 6.18 -2.33 -8.79
N ARG A 8 5.98 -2.95 -9.95
CA ARG A 8 6.20 -4.41 -10.11
C ARG A 8 7.66 -4.77 -9.92
N GLU A 9 8.57 -4.00 -10.51
CA GLU A 9 10.01 -4.21 -10.36
C GLU A 9 10.42 -4.11 -8.88
N ALA A 10 9.86 -3.15 -8.14
CA ALA A 10 10.10 -3.02 -6.70
C ALA A 10 9.56 -4.21 -5.91
N MET A 11 8.36 -4.72 -6.23
CA MET A 11 7.81 -5.94 -5.60
C MET A 11 8.66 -7.18 -5.88
N GLU A 12 9.19 -7.31 -7.10
CA GLU A 12 10.07 -8.44 -7.47
C GLU A 12 11.47 -8.34 -6.83
N ALA A 13 11.96 -7.13 -6.60
CA ALA A 13 13.26 -6.89 -5.96
C ALA A 13 13.21 -7.18 -4.45
N GLY A 14 12.10 -6.82 -3.78
CA GLY A 14 11.85 -7.17 -2.38
C GLY A 14 11.19 -6.05 -1.59
N ARG A 15 10.97 -6.31 -0.29
CA ARG A 15 10.30 -5.38 0.62
C ARG A 15 11.01 -4.02 0.69
N HIS A 16 12.34 -4.01 0.70
CA HIS A 16 13.11 -2.77 0.88
C HIS A 16 12.89 -1.81 -0.29
N GLU A 17 13.00 -2.33 -1.52
CA GLU A 17 12.80 -1.62 -2.77
C GLU A 17 11.33 -1.17 -2.91
N LEU A 18 10.38 -2.01 -2.47
CA LEU A 18 8.97 -1.63 -2.39
C LEU A 18 8.73 -0.47 -1.42
N VAL A 19 9.34 -0.49 -0.23
CA VAL A 19 9.24 0.59 0.75
C VAL A 19 9.84 1.89 0.21
N GLU A 20 11.02 1.82 -0.42
CA GLU A 20 11.65 2.98 -1.06
C GLU A 20 10.76 3.57 -2.16
N PHE A 21 10.21 2.72 -3.03
CA PHE A 21 9.28 3.13 -4.07
C PHE A 21 8.06 3.83 -3.47
N LEU A 22 7.40 3.20 -2.50
CA LEU A 22 6.22 3.77 -1.84
C LEU A 22 6.55 5.10 -1.15
N ALA A 23 7.69 5.22 -0.49
CA ALA A 23 8.12 6.46 0.16
C ALA A 23 8.38 7.58 -0.85
N THR A 24 9.01 7.24 -1.98
CA THR A 24 9.32 8.16 -3.08
C THR A 24 8.06 8.87 -3.60
N TYR A 25 6.95 8.14 -3.69
CA TYR A 25 5.64 8.64 -4.13
C TYR A 25 4.71 9.05 -2.95
N GLN A 26 5.21 8.99 -1.71
CA GLN A 26 4.43 9.22 -0.49
C GLN A 26 3.19 8.33 -0.36
N ALA A 27 3.21 7.16 -0.99
CA ALA A 27 2.12 6.20 -1.04
C ALA A 27 2.13 5.32 0.23
N VAL A 28 1.09 5.42 1.04
CA VAL A 28 1.00 4.66 2.30
C VAL A 28 -0.26 3.81 2.31
N PRO A 29 -0.17 2.50 2.65
CA PRO A 29 -1.36 1.67 2.78
C PRO A 29 -2.22 2.17 3.95
N LYS A 30 -3.48 2.50 3.67
CA LYS A 30 -4.50 2.88 4.65
C LYS A 30 -5.73 1.99 4.51
N VAL A 31 -6.51 1.81 5.57
CA VAL A 31 -7.83 1.18 5.46
C VAL A 31 -8.69 2.04 4.53
N ASP A 32 -9.42 1.39 3.63
CA ASP A 32 -10.42 2.04 2.80
C ASP A 32 -11.73 2.14 3.58
N GLU A 33 -11.89 3.24 4.31
CA GLU A 33 -13.09 3.52 5.11
C GLU A 33 -14.35 3.75 4.25
N ASP A 34 -14.20 3.94 2.93
CA ASP A 34 -15.32 4.12 2.00
C ASP A 34 -15.95 2.78 1.58
N VAL A 35 -15.26 1.67 1.83
CA VAL A 35 -15.78 0.31 1.58
C VAL A 35 -16.41 -0.23 2.86
N GLU A 36 -17.69 0.08 3.08
CA GLU A 36 -18.48 -0.57 4.14
C GLU A 36 -18.70 -2.06 3.80
N VAL A 37 -17.73 -2.92 4.14
CA VAL A 37 -17.92 -4.37 4.01
C VAL A 37 -18.82 -4.84 5.14
N SER A 38 -20.12 -4.94 4.83
CA SER A 38 -21.17 -5.38 5.74
C SER A 38 -20.78 -6.62 6.54
N SER A 39 -20.56 -6.49 7.84
CA SER A 39 -20.09 -7.54 8.77
C SER A 39 -21.15 -8.62 9.08
N LEU A 40 -22.12 -8.85 8.21
CA LEU A 40 -23.30 -9.69 8.47
C LEU A 40 -23.04 -11.20 8.41
N LEU A 41 -21.82 -11.65 8.11
CA LEU A 41 -21.56 -13.07 7.86
C LEU A 41 -20.25 -13.62 8.43
N GLY A 42 -19.74 -13.10 9.54
CA GLY A 42 -18.74 -13.80 10.38
C GLY A 42 -17.51 -14.40 9.66
N GLY A 43 -17.14 -13.85 8.51
CA GLY A 43 -16.07 -14.32 7.65
C GLY A 43 -15.13 -13.16 7.40
N ARG A 44 -13.84 -13.38 7.72
CA ARG A 44 -12.67 -12.53 7.50
C ARG A 44 -13.00 -11.17 6.88
N THR A 45 -12.87 -10.13 7.69
CA THR A 45 -12.84 -8.72 7.27
C THR A 45 -11.93 -8.63 6.04
N ASN A 46 -12.51 -8.52 4.85
CA ASN A 46 -11.74 -8.12 3.67
C ASN A 46 -11.55 -6.63 3.85
N THR A 47 -10.60 -6.24 4.70
CA THR A 47 -10.15 -4.86 4.79
C THR A 47 -9.62 -4.51 3.41
N GLU A 48 -10.38 -3.74 2.63
CA GLU A 48 -9.84 -3.16 1.41
C GLU A 48 -8.91 -2.06 1.89
N PHE A 49 -7.63 -2.16 1.54
CA PHE A 49 -6.69 -1.08 1.81
C PHE A 49 -6.67 -0.18 0.58
N LYS A 50 -6.10 1.01 0.67
CA LYS A 50 -5.80 1.90 -0.47
C LYS A 50 -4.42 2.53 -0.28
N LEU A 51 -3.74 2.85 -1.38
CA LEU A 51 -2.49 3.60 -1.33
C LEU A 51 -2.84 5.08 -1.31
N ALA A 52 -2.54 5.75 -0.20
CA ALA A 52 -2.73 7.18 -0.06
C ALA A 52 -1.61 7.92 -0.81
N GLU A 53 -1.83 8.27 -2.08
CA GLU A 53 -0.92 9.15 -2.83
C GLU A 53 -1.32 10.63 -2.62
N PRO A 54 -0.37 11.59 -2.73
CA PRO A 54 -0.70 13.01 -2.67
C PRO A 54 -1.70 13.37 -3.78
N GLY A 55 -2.94 13.71 -3.38
CA GLY A 55 -4.05 14.04 -4.28
C GLY A 55 -5.18 12.99 -4.35
N ASP A 56 -5.13 11.92 -3.55
CA ASP A 56 -6.15 10.84 -3.51
C ASP A 56 -6.46 10.22 -4.88
N VAL A 57 -5.45 10.18 -5.76
CA VAL A 57 -5.59 9.50 -7.05
C VAL A 57 -5.33 8.02 -6.85
N GLU A 58 -6.37 7.20 -7.01
CA GLU A 58 -6.24 5.76 -7.00
C GLU A 58 -5.65 5.28 -8.35
N THR A 59 -4.34 5.08 -8.40
CA THR A 59 -3.64 4.69 -9.64
C THR A 59 -3.52 3.17 -9.84
N THR A 60 -3.86 2.39 -8.81
CA THR A 60 -3.56 0.96 -8.74
C THR A 60 -4.83 0.14 -8.51
N ASP A 61 -5.04 -0.85 -9.38
CA ASP A 61 -6.20 -1.75 -9.31
C ASP A 61 -6.16 -2.67 -8.08
N ARG A 62 -7.30 -3.30 -7.78
CA ARG A 62 -7.50 -4.14 -6.59
C ARG A 62 -6.51 -5.31 -6.50
N GLN A 63 -6.12 -5.93 -7.63
CA GLN A 63 -5.23 -7.08 -7.61
C GLN A 63 -3.82 -6.65 -7.22
N THR A 64 -3.28 -5.64 -7.91
CA THR A 64 -1.94 -5.13 -7.59
C THR A 64 -1.87 -4.57 -6.17
N ARG A 65 -2.97 -4.07 -5.63
CA ARG A 65 -3.04 -3.66 -4.24
C ARG A 65 -2.87 -4.80 -3.24
N GLN A 66 -3.53 -5.94 -3.48
CA GLN A 66 -3.33 -7.13 -2.64
C GLN A 66 -1.88 -7.62 -2.72
N GLU A 67 -1.31 -7.68 -3.92
CA GLU A 67 0.08 -8.09 -4.13
C GLU A 67 1.06 -7.18 -3.36
N VAL A 68 0.83 -5.87 -3.34
CA VAL A 68 1.64 -4.91 -2.56
C VAL A 68 1.51 -5.17 -1.05
N LEU A 69 0.31 -5.39 -0.54
CA LEU A 69 0.10 -5.67 0.89
C LEU A 69 0.75 -6.97 1.32
N GLU A 70 0.61 -8.02 0.50
CA GLU A 70 1.26 -9.32 0.72
C GLU A 70 2.79 -9.15 0.74
N ALA A 71 3.35 -8.38 -0.20
CA ALA A 71 4.78 -8.09 -0.25
C ALA A 71 5.27 -7.25 0.96
N LEU A 72 4.41 -6.39 1.51
CA LEU A 72 4.66 -5.65 2.75
C LEU A 72 4.40 -6.49 4.01
N GLY A 73 3.90 -7.71 3.88
CA GLY A 73 3.54 -8.57 5.01
C GLY A 73 2.40 -8.01 5.85
N VAL A 74 1.46 -7.30 5.22
CA VAL A 74 0.24 -6.81 5.86
C VAL A 74 -0.85 -7.85 5.66
N GLU A 75 -1.22 -8.56 6.73
CA GLU A 75 -2.32 -9.53 6.71
C GLU A 75 -3.59 -8.89 7.29
N ASP A 76 -3.44 -8.05 8.32
CA ASP A 76 -4.52 -7.41 9.05
C ASP A 76 -4.28 -5.91 9.27
N GLU A 77 -5.31 -5.19 9.75
CA GLU A 77 -5.22 -3.76 10.07
C GLU A 77 -4.12 -3.45 11.11
N GLU A 78 -3.84 -4.39 12.02
CA GLU A 78 -2.82 -4.27 13.05
C GLU A 78 -1.39 -4.21 12.49
N ASP A 79 -1.17 -4.71 11.26
CA ASP A 79 0.12 -4.66 10.57
C ASP A 79 0.33 -3.34 9.82
N LEU A 80 -0.71 -2.51 9.67
CA LEU A 80 -0.58 -1.23 8.99
C LEU A 80 0.34 -0.26 9.73
N PRO A 81 0.13 0.09 11.03
CA PRO A 81 0.95 1.10 11.69
C PRO A 81 2.47 0.91 11.53
N PRO A 82 3.07 -0.28 11.76
CA PRO A 82 4.51 -0.44 11.60
C PRO A 82 4.97 -0.26 10.15
N VAL A 83 4.20 -0.75 9.17
CA VAL A 83 4.51 -0.57 7.73
C VAL A 83 4.40 0.90 7.32
N GLN A 84 3.36 1.59 7.79
CA GLN A 84 3.19 3.01 7.52
C GLN A 84 4.34 3.84 8.11
N GLU A 85 4.78 3.53 9.33
CA GLU A 85 5.94 4.19 9.94
C GLU A 85 7.23 3.90 9.18
N GLU A 86 7.45 2.67 8.72
CA GLU A 86 8.60 2.27 7.91
C GLU A 86 8.69 3.11 6.62
N ILE A 87 7.58 3.21 5.87
CA ILE A 87 7.52 3.98 4.63
C ILE A 87 7.72 5.48 4.90
N LYS A 88 7.03 6.03 5.92
CA LYS A 88 7.12 7.47 6.26
C LYS A 88 8.48 7.90 6.79
N SER A 89 9.22 6.97 7.38
CA SER A 89 10.55 7.23 7.96
C SER A 89 11.69 6.98 6.96
N HIS A 90 11.37 6.51 5.75
CA HIS A 90 12.36 6.23 4.72
C HIS A 90 12.99 7.53 4.20
N GLU A 91 14.28 7.48 3.86
CA GLU A 91 15.04 8.66 3.41
C GLU A 91 14.53 9.25 2.10
N ALA A 92 14.01 8.40 1.22
CA ALA A 92 13.42 8.77 -0.07
C ALA A 92 12.03 9.44 0.05
N TRP A 93 11.51 9.67 1.26
CA TRP A 93 10.17 10.20 1.46
C TRP A 93 9.95 11.53 0.73
N GLY A 94 9.08 11.51 -0.28
CA GLY A 94 8.70 12.68 -1.04
C GLY A 94 9.73 13.17 -2.06
N GLU A 95 10.64 12.30 -2.53
CA GLU A 95 11.68 12.68 -3.51
C GLU A 95 11.14 12.98 -4.92
N LYS A 96 10.03 12.35 -5.34
CA LYS A 96 9.45 12.51 -6.70
C LYS A 96 8.13 13.32 -6.76
N VAL A 97 7.76 14.04 -5.69
CA VAL A 97 6.46 14.77 -5.58
C VAL A 97 6.43 16.05 -6.42
#